data_AF-A0A2E0MEW3-F1
#
_entry.id   AF-A0A2E0MEW3-F1
#
_cell.length_a   1.000
_cell.length_b   1.000
_cell.length_c   1.000
_cell.angle_alpha   90.00
_cell.angle_beta   90.00
_cell.angle_gamma   90.00
#
_symmetry.space_group_name_H-M   'P 1'
#
loop_
_entity.id
_entity.type
_entity.pdbx_description
1 polymer ?
#
loop_
_entity_poly.entity_id
_entity_poly.type
_entity_poly.pdbx_seq_one_letter_code
_entity_poly.pdbx_strand_id
1 'polypeptide(L)' 'EVLNLPLGIVTEVEIEYYEPIKNGDEISSNQKLLSISDPVTTKLGNGRYWVIEVTYFNQKEIIVGKQNMYFLGYKK' A
#
# COMPACT_ATOMS: atom_id res chain seq x y z
N GLU A 1 -2.16 -18.26 -0.80
CA GLU A 1 -1.49 -19.47 -0.26
C GLU A 1 -0.16 -19.18 0.44
N VAL A 2 0.79 -18.47 -0.19
CA VAL A 2 2.17 -18.30 0.33
C VAL A 2 2.27 -17.81 1.78
N LEU A 3 1.48 -16.81 2.19
CA LEU A 3 1.50 -16.30 3.58
C LEU A 3 0.42 -16.91 4.49
N ASN A 4 -0.62 -17.52 3.91
CA ASN A 4 -1.75 -18.12 4.63
C ASN A 4 -2.43 -17.21 5.69
N LEU A 5 -2.55 -15.91 5.39
CA LEU A 5 -3.22 -14.90 6.23
C LEU A 5 -4.52 -14.48 5.52
N PRO A 6 -5.70 -15.02 5.90
CA PRO A 6 -6.94 -14.81 5.17
C PRO A 6 -7.62 -13.46 5.47
N LEU A 7 -7.26 -12.81 6.58
CA LEU A 7 -7.82 -11.53 6.99
C LEU A 7 -6.75 -10.45 6.85
N GLY A 8 -7.15 -9.24 6.46
CA GLY A 8 -6.27 -8.08 6.32
C GLY A 8 -6.98 -6.80 6.71
N ILE A 9 -6.25 -5.90 7.38
CA ILE A 9 -6.70 -4.52 7.62
C ILE A 9 -5.63 -3.55 7.17
N VAL A 10 -6.06 -2.38 6.69
CA VAL A 10 -5.18 -1.22 6.51
C VAL A 10 -5.11 -0.51 7.86
N THR A 11 -3.92 -0.38 8.42
CA THR A 11 -3.71 0.30 9.71
C THR A 11 -3.44 1.78 9.52
N GLU A 12 -2.80 2.14 8.41
CA GLU A 12 -2.39 3.51 8.12
C GLU A 12 -2.25 3.71 6.60
N VAL A 13 -2.51 4.94 6.16
CA VAL A 13 -2.30 5.40 4.79
C VAL A 13 -1.68 6.78 4.83
N GLU A 14 -0.51 6.91 4.20
CA GLU A 14 0.16 8.18 3.97
C GLU A 14 0.09 8.51 2.48
N ILE A 15 -0.24 9.76 2.15
CA ILE A 15 -0.27 10.25 0.77
C ILE A 15 0.51 11.55 0.69
N GLU A 16 1.49 11.56 -0.21
CA GLU A 16 2.19 12.75 -0.66
C GLU A 16 1.67 13.17 -2.03
N TYR A 17 1.27 14.44 -2.14
CA TYR A 17 0.81 15.03 -3.40
C TYR A 17 1.93 15.84 -4.04
N TYR A 18 2.08 15.69 -5.35
CA TYR A 18 3.09 16.38 -6.15
C TYR A 18 2.39 17.33 -7.12
N GLU A 19 2.53 17.12 -8.43
CA GLU A 19 1.85 17.93 -9.43
C GLU A 19 0.32 17.76 -9.33
N PRO A 20 -0.45 18.86 -9.25
CA PRO A 20 -1.91 18.78 -9.16
C PRO A 20 -2.53 18.10 -10.38
N ILE A 21 -3.37 17.11 -10.11
CA ILE A 21 -4.17 16.43 -11.13
C ILE A 21 -5.24 17.38 -11.66
N LYS A 22 -5.42 17.40 -12.98
CA LYS A 22 -6.44 18.21 -13.67
C LYS A 22 -7.53 17.32 -14.24
N ASN A 23 -8.71 17.90 -14.43
CA ASN A 23 -9.79 17.19 -15.09
C ASN A 23 -9.37 16.80 -16.52
N GLY A 24 -9.56 15.54 -16.87
CA GLY A 24 -9.13 14.97 -18.15
C GLY A 24 -7.71 14.39 -18.15
N ASP A 25 -6.95 14.46 -17.05
CA ASP A 25 -5.68 13.72 -16.95
C ASP A 25 -5.94 12.20 -16.91
N GLU A 26 -5.09 11.45 -17.61
CA GLU A 26 -5.03 10.00 -17.50
C GLU A 26 -3.99 9.62 -16.45
N ILE A 27 -4.41 8.84 -15.46
CA ILE A 27 -3.54 8.44 -14.34
C ILE A 27 -3.17 6.97 -14.47
N SER A 28 -1.89 6.69 -14.49
CA SER A 28 -1.34 5.34 -14.32
C SER A 28 -0.74 5.17 -12.92
N SER A 29 -0.56 3.93 -12.48
CA SER A 29 0.07 3.65 -11.20
C SER A 29 1.01 2.44 -11.27
N ASN A 30 2.05 2.48 -10.45
CA ASN A 30 2.91 1.35 -10.17
C ASN A 30 2.83 1.01 -8.69
N GLN A 31 2.65 -0.26 -8.37
CA GLN A 31 2.56 -0.75 -7.01
C GLN A 31 3.77 -1.62 -6.67
N LYS A 32 4.44 -1.33 -5.56
CA LYS A 32 5.60 -2.07 -5.07
C LYS A 32 5.40 -2.51 -3.63
N LEU A 33 5.65 -3.79 -3.35
CA LEU A 33 5.81 -4.28 -1.99
C LEU A 33 7.17 -3.79 -1.44
N LEU A 34 7.15 -2.96 -0.41
CA LEU A 34 8.37 -2.41 0.19
C LEU A 34 8.97 -3.34 1.24
N SER A 35 8.13 -3.92 2.09
CA SER A 35 8.59 -4.76 3.19
C SER A 35 7.49 -5.73 3.65
N ILE A 36 7.93 -6.85 4.24
CA ILE A 36 7.10 -7.76 5.03
C ILE A 36 7.85 -7.99 6.34
N SER A 37 7.18 -7.85 7.48
CA SER A 37 7.75 -8.14 8.79
C SER A 37 7.93 -9.64 9.01
N ASP A 38 8.72 -10.01 10.02
CA ASP A 38 8.63 -11.33 10.65
C ASP A 38 7.22 -11.64 11.18
N PRO A 39 6.89 -12.92 11.47
CA PRO A 39 5.64 -13.26 12.14
C PRO A 39 5.48 -12.51 13.45
N VAL A 40 4.27 -12.00 13.68
CA VAL A 40 3.90 -11.27 14.90
C VAL A 40 2.64 -11.87 15.51
N THR A 41 2.55 -11.85 16.84
CA THR A 41 1.31 -12.13 17.56
C THR A 41 0.68 -10.80 17.95
N THR A 42 -0.55 -10.58 17.51
CA THR A 42 -1.33 -9.36 17.80
C THR A 42 -2.60 -9.73 18.56
N LYS A 43 -3.35 -8.72 19.02
CA LYS A 43 -4.68 -8.95 19.61
C LYS A 43 -5.71 -9.54 18.63
N LEU A 44 -5.46 -9.44 17.32
CA LEU A 44 -6.33 -9.99 16.27
C LEU A 44 -5.95 -11.42 15.86
N GLY A 45 -4.81 -11.93 16.35
CA GLY A 45 -4.26 -13.24 16.00
C GLY A 45 -2.82 -13.15 15.50
N ASN A 46 -2.32 -14.27 14.99
CA ASN A 46 -0.98 -14.37 14.41
C ASN A 46 -0.98 -13.82 13.00
N GLY A 47 0.02 -13.01 12.66
CA GLY A 47 0.02 -12.24 11.43
C GLY A 47 1.40 -11.74 10.99
N ARG A 48 1.40 -10.85 10.00
CA ARG A 48 2.56 -10.10 9.52
C ARG A 48 2.10 -8.70 9.12
N TYR A 49 2.97 -7.72 9.35
CA TYR A 49 2.82 -6.41 8.76
C TYR A 49 3.47 -6.38 7.38
N TRP A 50 2.92 -5.59 6.47
CA TRP A 50 3.59 -5.27 5.22
C TRP A 50 3.28 -3.85 4.78
N VAL A 51 4.19 -3.29 4.00
CA VAL A 51 4.06 -1.95 3.44
C VAL A 51 4.06 -2.05 1.93
N ILE A 52 3.09 -1.40 1.31
CA ILE A 52 3.00 -1.25 -0.14
C ILE A 52 3.11 0.23 -0.45
N GLU A 53 3.89 0.54 -1.47
CA GLU A 53 3.97 1.87 -2.08
C GLU A 53 3.23 1.85 -3.42
N VAL A 54 2.43 2.87 -3.66
CA VAL A 54 1.80 3.14 -4.95
C VAL A 54 2.28 4.50 -5.43
N THR A 55 2.91 4.54 -6.59
CA THR A 55 3.31 5.80 -7.25
C THR A 55 2.38 6.04 -8.43
N TYR A 56 1.81 7.24 -8.47
CA TYR A 56 0.86 7.68 -9.49
C TYR A 56 1.53 8.63 -10.47
N PHE A 57 1.28 8.42 -11.75
CA PHE A 57 1.83 9.20 -12.85
C PHE A 57 0.72 9.72 -13.75
N ASN A 58 0.89 10.91 -14.31
CA ASN A 58 0.00 11.41 -15.36
C ASN A 58 0.42 10.87 -16.76
N GLN A 59 -0.30 11.28 -17.80
CA GLN A 59 -0.06 10.94 -19.21
C GLN A 59 1.31 11.38 -19.76
N LYS A 60 2.06 12.20 -19.02
CA LYS A 60 3.42 12.64 -19.35
C LYS A 60 4.49 11.94 -18.49
N GLU A 61 4.10 10.90 -17.76
CA GLU A 61 4.95 10.14 -16.84
C GLU A 61 5.49 10.99 -15.68
N ILE A 62 4.82 12.10 -15.34
CA ILE A 62 5.18 12.94 -14.20
C ILE A 62 4.47 12.40 -12.95
N ILE A 63 5.21 12.28 -11.84
CA ILE A 63 4.64 11.87 -10.55
C ILE A 63 3.66 12.93 -10.06
N VAL A 64 2.42 12.51 -9.80
CA VAL A 64 1.35 13.36 -9.24
C VAL A 64 1.02 12.98 -7.80
N GLY A 65 1.37 11.77 -7.38
CA GLY A 65 1.10 11.28 -6.04
C GLY A 65 1.96 10.07 -5.68
N LYS A 66 2.21 9.93 -4.40
CA LYS A 66 2.84 8.75 -3.82
C LYS A 66 2.08 8.35 -2.57
N GLN A 67 1.75 7.08 -2.45
CA GLN A 67 0.97 6.56 -1.34
C GLN A 67 1.68 5.38 -0.70
N ASN A 68 1.89 5.44 0.62
CA ASN A 68 2.32 4.29 1.40
C ASN A 68 1.11 3.75 2.17
N MET A 69 0.85 2.45 2.03
CA MET A 69 -0.21 1.74 2.72
C MET A 69 0.39 0.70 3.65
N TYR A 70 0.01 0.77 4.92
CA TYR A 70 0.47 -0.13 5.97
C TYR A 70 -0.64 -1.12 6.29
N PHE A 71 -0.31 -2.40 6.25
CA PHE A 71 -1.28 -3.47 6.45
C PHE A 71 -0.87 -4.38 7.60
N LEU A 72 -1.89 -4.98 8.22
CA LEU A 72 -1.76 -6.17 9.03
C LEU A 72 -2.59 -7.28 8.39
N GLY A 73 -1.92 -8.31 7.89
CA GLY A 73 -2.57 -9.59 7.59
C GLY A 73 -2.52 -10.50 8.81
N TYR A 74 -3.59 -11.23 9.09
CA TYR A 74 -3.67 -12.10 10.26
C TYR A 74 -4.59 -13.30 10.05
N LYS A 75 -4.44 -14.28 10.94
CA LYS A 75 -5.33 -15.43 11.12
C LYS A 75 -5.71 -15.53 12.59
N LYS A 76 -7.00 -15.71 12.86
CA LYS A 76 -7.55 -15.96 14.20
C LYS A 76 -7.32 -17.40 14.64
#